data_AF-Q27068-F1
#
_entry.id   AF-Q27068-F1
#
_cell.length_a   1.000
_cell.length_b   1.000
_cell.length_c   1.000
_cell.angle_alpha   90.00
_cell.angle_beta   90.00
_cell.angle_gamma   90.00
#
_symmetry.space_group_name_H-M   'P 1'
#
loop_
_entity.id
_entity.type
_entity.pdbx_description
1 polymer ?
#
loop_
_entity_poly.entity_id
_entity_poly.type
_entity_poly.pdbx_seq_one_letter_code
_entity_poly.pdbx_strand_id
1 'polypeptide(L)'
;FYQHQTKVMHLGGYLEITSGAGRTTLELKNLNDIAQDGVHKSGQLLGEIYTPLATLNSEDTTEIKTTDESIIRSAAAASTLEAAVQEALKLANPETDQEKLKEEAADIIKEFVGSENTKGSKAWEKLKSTKVKGTEAKPETEKELKDITHNAKLVSALNYYISSAESKLQEAETKLAATKAAAEKVPTAPKPDECKAKKGDTCKDGCKWDSDGENKKCVVDPNYTKK
;
A
#
# COMPACT_ATOMS: atom_id res chain seq x y z
N PHE A 1 -62.80 10.11 58.34
CA PHE A 1 -62.07 11.16 57.59
C PHE A 1 -60.91 10.52 56.85
N TYR A 2 -61.00 10.37 55.53
CA TYR A 2 -59.85 9.98 54.72
C TYR A 2 -58.94 11.20 54.56
N GLN A 3 -57.80 11.25 55.25
CA GLN A 3 -56.77 12.23 54.94
C GLN A 3 -56.04 11.73 53.69
N HIS A 4 -56.39 12.26 52.52
CA HIS A 4 -55.64 11.95 51.30
C HIS A 4 -54.25 12.57 51.41
N GLN A 5 -53.23 11.73 51.54
CA GLN A 5 -51.84 12.15 51.30
C GLN A 5 -51.68 12.30 49.79
N THR A 6 -51.41 13.52 49.33
CA THR A 6 -51.02 13.77 47.94
C THR A 6 -49.51 13.68 47.85
N LYS A 7 -49.05 12.67 47.13
CA LYS A 7 -47.65 12.49 46.74
C LYS A 7 -47.49 12.97 45.30
N VAL A 8 -46.60 13.93 45.09
CA VAL A 8 -46.27 14.46 43.76
C VAL A 8 -44.77 14.33 43.53
N MET A 9 -44.41 13.82 42.36
CA MET A 9 -43.03 13.67 41.92
C MET A 9 -42.68 14.76 40.91
N HIS A 10 -41.59 15.48 41.15
CA HIS A 10 -41.04 16.50 40.27
C HIS A 10 -39.60 16.18 39.88
N LEU A 11 -39.05 16.95 38.93
CA LEU A 11 -37.66 16.83 38.47
C LEU A 11 -37.29 15.40 38.03
N GLY A 12 -38.13 14.79 37.19
CA GLY A 12 -37.88 13.42 36.71
C GLY A 12 -37.95 12.34 37.80
N GLY A 13 -38.54 12.65 38.96
CA GLY A 13 -38.69 11.73 40.09
C GLY A 13 -37.69 11.93 41.23
N TYR A 14 -36.82 12.94 41.16
CA TYR A 14 -35.80 13.19 42.18
C TYR A 14 -36.27 14.11 43.32
N LEU A 15 -37.32 14.89 43.09
CA LEU A 15 -37.98 15.66 44.14
C LEU A 15 -39.34 15.04 44.44
N GLU A 16 -39.49 14.56 45.67
CA GLU A 16 -40.75 14.06 46.19
C GLU A 16 -41.35 15.09 47.14
N ILE A 17 -42.59 15.49 46.87
CA ILE A 17 -43.37 16.37 47.73
C ILE A 17 -44.55 15.57 48.26
N THR A 18 -44.60 15.42 49.59
CA THR A 18 -45.68 14.72 50.27
C THR A 18 -46.39 15.68 51.21
N SER A 19 -47.67 15.95 50.94
CA SER A 19 -48.50 16.83 51.77
C SER A 19 -49.56 16.02 52.52
N GLY A 20 -49.68 16.29 53.83
CA GLY A 20 -50.68 15.70 54.72
C GLY A 20 -51.19 16.73 55.73
N ALA A 21 -52.08 16.31 56.63
CA ALA A 21 -52.73 17.21 57.59
C ALA A 21 -51.71 17.89 58.52
N GLY A 22 -51.39 19.14 58.23
CA GLY A 22 -50.51 20.01 59.03
C GLY A 22 -49.01 19.92 58.72
N ARG A 23 -48.59 19.11 57.73
CA ARG A 23 -47.17 19.01 57.35
C ARG A 23 -47.00 18.74 55.86
N THR A 24 -46.06 19.46 55.27
CA THR A 24 -45.51 19.16 53.93
C THR A 24 -44.05 18.76 54.10
N THR A 25 -43.66 17.65 53.48
CA THR A 25 -42.27 17.16 53.46
C THR A 25 -41.76 17.23 52.04
N LEU A 26 -40.52 17.70 51.89
CA LEU A 26 -39.78 17.70 50.64
C LEU A 26 -38.59 16.76 50.81
N GLU A 27 -38.47 15.79 49.92
CA GLU A 27 -37.35 14.86 49.91
C GLU A 27 -36.66 14.94 48.55
N LEU A 28 -35.36 15.24 48.58
CA LEU A 28 -34.50 15.17 47.41
C LEU A 28 -33.78 13.82 47.45
N LYS A 29 -34.00 12.99 46.45
CA LYS A 29 -33.34 11.68 46.35
C LYS A 29 -31.83 11.85 46.24
N ASN A 30 -31.09 10.93 46.86
CA ASN A 30 -29.65 10.94 46.83
C ASN A 30 -29.14 10.64 45.41
N LEU A 31 -28.28 11.51 44.89
CA LEU A 31 -27.71 11.34 43.55
C LEU A 31 -26.75 10.14 43.48
N ASN A 32 -26.22 9.67 44.61
CA ASN A 32 -25.43 8.43 44.66
C ASN A 32 -26.27 7.18 44.34
N ASP A 33 -27.60 7.27 44.42
CA ASP A 33 -28.49 6.15 44.06
C ASP A 33 -28.78 6.07 42.55
N ILE A 34 -28.26 7.01 41.77
CA ILE A 34 -28.46 7.07 40.31
C ILE A 34 -27.74 5.92 39.61
N ALA A 35 -26.54 5.59 40.05
CA ALA A 35 -25.71 4.55 39.44
C ALA A 35 -24.75 3.92 40.45
N GLN A 36 -24.43 2.65 40.25
CA GLN A 36 -23.35 1.97 40.95
C GLN A 36 -22.60 1.11 39.93
N ASP A 37 -21.28 1.04 40.05
CA ASP A 37 -20.42 0.22 39.18
C ASP A 37 -20.59 0.54 37.67
N GLY A 38 -20.85 1.82 37.35
CA GLY A 38 -21.02 2.30 35.98
C GLY A 38 -22.39 2.01 35.35
N VAL A 39 -23.31 1.37 36.08
CA VAL A 39 -24.66 1.02 35.61
C VAL A 39 -25.69 1.83 36.37
N HIS A 40 -26.65 2.42 35.64
CA HIS A 40 -27.76 3.13 36.27
C HIS A 40 -28.67 2.19 37.05
N LYS A 41 -29.14 2.64 38.21
CA LYS A 41 -30.01 1.86 39.12
C LYS A 41 -31.44 2.36 39.17
N SER A 42 -31.69 3.59 38.71
CA SER A 42 -33.00 4.20 38.75
C SER A 42 -33.61 4.27 37.34
N GLY A 43 -34.89 3.90 37.20
CA GLY A 43 -35.69 4.18 36.00
C GLY A 43 -36.12 5.66 35.91
N GLN A 44 -35.31 6.56 36.47
CA GLN A 44 -35.53 8.00 36.44
C GLN A 44 -34.63 8.61 35.38
N LEU A 45 -35.08 9.70 34.75
CA LEU A 45 -34.42 10.30 33.58
C LEU A 45 -32.90 10.50 33.72
N LEU A 46 -32.41 10.94 34.88
CA LEU A 46 -30.97 11.11 35.11
C LEU A 46 -30.18 9.78 35.15
N GLY A 47 -30.82 8.69 35.60
CA GLY A 47 -30.24 7.34 35.54
C GLY A 47 -30.16 6.86 34.10
N GLU A 48 -31.23 7.03 33.32
CA GLU A 48 -31.26 6.64 31.91
C GLU A 48 -30.19 7.37 31.07
N ILE A 49 -29.86 8.62 31.40
CA ILE A 49 -28.81 9.40 30.71
C ILE A 49 -27.40 9.06 31.22
N TYR A 50 -27.26 8.58 32.46
CA TYR A 50 -25.96 8.28 33.06
C TYR A 50 -25.18 7.22 32.28
N THR A 51 -25.81 6.10 31.93
CA THR A 51 -25.11 4.99 31.23
C THR A 51 -24.60 5.42 29.85
N PRO A 52 -25.41 6.04 28.96
CA PRO A 52 -24.92 6.59 27.70
C PRO A 52 -23.74 7.58 27.86
N LEU A 53 -23.78 8.48 28.85
CA LEU A 53 -22.69 9.43 29.10
C LEU A 53 -21.43 8.73 29.64
N ALA A 54 -21.59 7.76 30.54
CA ALA A 54 -20.49 6.96 31.05
C ALA A 54 -19.82 6.17 29.93
N THR A 55 -20.61 5.53 29.06
CA THR A 55 -20.14 4.87 27.84
C THR A 55 -19.36 5.83 26.97
N LEU A 56 -19.93 6.99 26.62
CA LEU A 56 -19.30 7.98 25.76
C LEU A 56 -17.99 8.55 26.33
N ASN A 57 -17.89 8.69 27.64
CA ASN A 57 -16.66 9.10 28.32
C ASN A 57 -15.63 7.96 28.45
N SER A 58 -16.08 6.71 28.41
CA SER A 58 -15.22 5.52 28.50
C SER A 58 -14.75 4.98 27.15
N GLU A 59 -15.30 5.51 26.05
CA GLU A 59 -14.89 5.13 24.69
C GLU A 59 -13.38 5.34 24.52
N ASP A 60 -12.69 4.27 24.09
CA ASP A 60 -11.27 4.33 23.81
C ASP A 60 -11.04 5.11 22.50
N THR A 61 -10.83 6.41 22.64
CA THR A 61 -10.53 7.30 21.50
C THR A 61 -9.06 7.26 21.07
N THR A 62 -8.25 6.32 21.58
CA THR A 62 -6.80 6.28 21.30
C THR A 62 -6.52 6.13 19.81
N GLU A 63 -7.27 5.30 19.09
CA GLU A 63 -7.16 5.14 17.63
C GLU A 63 -7.52 6.42 16.84
N ILE A 64 -8.34 7.30 17.41
CA ILE A 64 -8.75 8.57 16.78
C ILE A 64 -7.65 9.64 16.93
N LYS A 65 -6.71 9.45 17.86
CA LYS A 65 -5.63 10.41 18.19
C LYS A 65 -4.27 10.01 17.62
N THR A 66 -4.17 8.89 16.91
CA THR A 66 -2.90 8.44 16.34
C THR A 66 -2.58 9.21 15.06
N THR A 67 -1.34 9.67 14.93
CA THR A 67 -0.80 10.15 13.66
C THR A 67 -0.70 8.99 12.67
N ASP A 68 -0.71 9.26 11.36
CA ASP A 68 -0.49 8.25 10.32
C ASP A 68 0.75 7.37 10.59
N GLU A 69 1.81 7.98 11.12
CA GLU A 69 3.04 7.28 11.51
C GLU A 69 2.81 6.30 12.68
N SER A 70 1.99 6.68 13.66
CA SER A 70 1.65 5.82 14.79
C SER A 70 0.75 4.64 14.39
N ILE A 71 -0.14 4.84 13.42
CA ILE A 71 -0.96 3.75 12.84
C ILE A 71 -0.05 2.72 12.16
N ILE A 72 0.92 3.18 11.37
CA ILE A 72 1.85 2.30 10.66
C ILE A 72 2.79 1.58 11.63
N ARG A 73 3.28 2.26 12.68
CA ARG A 73 4.07 1.60 13.75
C ARG A 73 3.26 0.51 14.44
N SER A 74 1.98 0.76 14.71
CA SER A 74 1.08 -0.22 15.32
C SER A 74 0.82 -1.40 14.39
N ALA A 75 0.57 -1.14 13.10
CA ALA A 75 0.44 -2.18 12.08
C ALA A 75 1.72 -3.00 11.93
N ALA A 76 2.87 -2.39 12.15
CA ALA A 76 4.16 -3.04 12.07
C ALA A 76 4.54 -3.84 13.34
N ALA A 77 3.78 -3.69 14.43
CA ALA A 77 3.81 -4.63 15.56
C ALA A 77 2.96 -5.89 15.30
N ALA A 78 2.25 -5.96 14.16
CA ALA A 78 1.50 -7.16 13.80
C ALA A 78 2.46 -8.33 13.52
N SER A 79 2.07 -9.51 14.01
CA SER A 79 2.83 -10.75 13.83
C SER A 79 3.02 -11.18 12.37
N THR A 80 2.30 -10.55 11.43
CA THR A 80 2.36 -10.83 9.99
C THR A 80 3.45 -10.04 9.26
N LEU A 81 4.00 -8.98 9.86
CA LEU A 81 5.01 -8.15 9.18
C LEU A 81 6.31 -8.92 8.93
N GLU A 82 6.79 -9.69 9.91
CA GLU A 82 8.00 -10.50 9.77
C GLU A 82 7.91 -11.48 8.59
N ALA A 83 6.77 -12.16 8.45
CA ALA A 83 6.53 -13.07 7.34
C ALA A 83 6.52 -12.34 5.98
N ALA A 84 5.83 -11.19 5.89
CA ALA A 84 5.77 -10.41 4.66
C ALA A 84 7.14 -9.85 4.24
N VAL A 85 7.98 -9.42 5.19
CA VAL A 85 9.35 -8.97 4.92
C VAL A 85 10.22 -10.14 4.45
N GLN A 86 10.10 -11.31 5.06
CA GLN A 86 10.81 -12.52 4.59
C GLN A 86 10.43 -12.91 3.16
N GLU A 87 9.14 -12.85 2.80
CA GLU A 87 8.68 -13.12 1.44
C GLU A 87 9.24 -12.11 0.43
N ALA A 88 9.23 -10.82 0.78
CA ALA A 88 9.81 -9.76 -0.06
C ALA A 88 11.33 -9.93 -0.23
N LEU A 89 12.06 -10.29 0.84
CA LEU A 89 13.50 -10.56 0.78
C LEU A 89 13.81 -11.79 -0.08
N LYS A 90 12.99 -12.84 0.00
CA LYS A 90 13.14 -14.05 -0.82
C LYS A 90 12.90 -13.77 -2.31
N LEU A 91 11.96 -12.87 -2.64
CA LEU A 91 11.74 -12.42 -4.02
C LEU A 91 12.95 -11.69 -4.58
N ALA A 92 13.64 -10.90 -3.76
CA ALA A 92 14.86 -10.19 -4.15
C ALA A 92 16.09 -11.11 -4.22
N ASN A 93 16.19 -12.06 -3.29
CA ASN A 93 17.33 -12.98 -3.13
C ASN A 93 16.83 -14.41 -2.93
N PRO A 94 16.51 -15.15 -4.01
CA PRO A 94 15.84 -16.46 -3.92
C PRO A 94 16.70 -17.57 -3.32
N GLU A 95 18.03 -17.40 -3.30
CA GLU A 95 18.99 -18.39 -2.78
C GLU A 95 19.34 -18.18 -1.29
N THR A 96 18.78 -17.15 -0.64
CA THR A 96 19.08 -16.86 0.77
C THR A 96 18.43 -17.90 1.69
N ASP A 97 19.21 -18.39 2.65
CA ASP A 97 18.76 -19.33 3.67
C ASP A 97 17.66 -18.73 4.58
N GLN A 98 16.72 -19.58 5.03
CA GLN A 98 15.57 -19.16 5.82
C GLN A 98 15.96 -18.53 7.17
N GLU A 99 17.04 -18.99 7.81
CA GLU A 99 17.49 -18.46 9.09
C GLU A 99 18.06 -17.04 8.92
N LYS A 100 18.81 -16.81 7.83
CA LYS A 100 19.29 -15.48 7.44
C LYS A 100 18.17 -14.53 7.06
N LEU A 101 17.16 -15.00 6.31
CA LEU A 101 15.98 -14.20 5.97
C LEU A 101 15.25 -13.74 7.23
N LYS A 102 15.18 -14.58 8.25
CA LYS A 102 14.54 -14.25 9.52
C LYS A 102 15.32 -13.19 10.30
N GLU A 103 16.64 -13.35 10.39
CA GLU A 103 17.52 -12.37 11.05
C GLU A 103 17.44 -11.01 10.36
N GLU A 104 17.56 -11.00 9.03
CA GLU A 104 17.51 -9.77 8.22
C GLU A 104 16.14 -9.10 8.29
N ALA A 105 15.04 -9.86 8.30
CA ALA A 105 13.70 -9.33 8.50
C ALA A 105 13.55 -8.67 9.87
N ALA A 106 14.05 -9.30 10.94
CA ALA A 106 14.01 -8.74 12.29
C ALA A 106 14.81 -7.43 12.39
N ASP A 107 15.99 -7.37 11.77
CA ASP A 107 16.83 -6.17 11.73
C ASP A 107 16.16 -5.03 10.96
N ILE A 108 15.59 -5.31 9.78
CA ILE A 108 14.84 -4.33 8.99
C ILE A 108 13.66 -3.78 9.79
N ILE A 109 12.88 -4.65 10.43
CA ILE A 109 11.73 -4.22 11.24
C ILE A 109 12.20 -3.35 12.40
N LYS A 110 13.23 -3.77 13.13
CA LYS A 110 13.78 -2.98 14.24
C LYS A 110 14.27 -1.61 13.78
N GLU A 111 14.92 -1.55 12.62
CA GLU A 111 15.45 -0.33 12.03
C GLU A 111 14.37 0.66 11.57
N PHE A 112 13.26 0.16 11.02
CA PHE A 112 12.18 0.98 10.45
C PHE A 112 11.02 1.23 11.42
N VAL A 113 10.83 0.41 12.45
CA VAL A 113 9.62 0.41 13.30
C VAL A 113 9.96 0.60 14.78
N GLY A 114 11.20 0.33 15.18
CA GLY A 114 11.65 0.42 16.58
C GLY A 114 11.42 1.81 17.22
N SER A 115 11.45 1.84 18.56
CA SER A 115 11.20 3.06 19.35
C SER A 115 12.19 4.21 19.08
N GLU A 116 13.39 3.92 18.55
CA GLU A 116 14.44 4.90 18.18
C GLU A 116 14.71 4.97 16.66
N ASN A 117 13.71 4.64 15.83
CA ASN A 117 13.80 4.46 14.36
C ASN A 117 13.98 5.76 13.54
N THR A 118 15.15 6.40 13.62
CA THR A 118 15.44 7.57 12.77
C THR A 118 15.33 7.28 11.26
N LYS A 119 15.60 6.04 10.83
CA LYS A 119 15.46 5.62 9.43
C LYS A 119 14.00 5.45 9.01
N GLY A 120 13.18 4.83 9.86
CA GLY A 120 11.73 4.73 9.67
C GLY A 120 11.06 6.09 9.51
N SER A 121 11.31 7.02 10.43
CA SER A 121 10.74 8.37 10.34
C SER A 121 11.24 9.12 9.10
N LYS A 122 12.52 8.98 8.70
CA LYS A 122 13.02 9.58 7.45
C LYS A 122 12.35 8.98 6.21
N ALA A 123 12.15 7.67 6.18
CA ALA A 123 11.44 7.00 5.09
C ALA A 123 9.98 7.47 5.02
N TRP A 124 9.35 7.67 6.17
CA TRP A 124 8.00 8.20 6.28
C TRP A 124 7.89 9.65 5.76
N GLU A 125 8.79 10.54 6.17
CA GLU A 125 8.84 11.91 5.67
C GLU A 125 9.10 11.96 4.15
N LYS A 126 9.96 11.07 3.65
CA LYS A 126 10.20 10.93 2.22
C LYS A 126 8.93 10.46 1.49
N LEU A 127 8.22 9.49 2.04
CA LEU A 127 6.95 9.02 1.46
C LEU A 127 5.95 10.18 1.39
N LYS A 128 5.70 10.87 2.50
CA LYS A 128 4.78 12.02 2.56
C LYS A 128 5.12 13.12 1.54
N SER A 129 6.41 13.39 1.36
CA SER A 129 6.91 14.42 0.44
C SER A 129 7.06 13.93 -1.00
N THR A 130 6.79 12.65 -1.29
CA THR A 130 6.89 12.10 -2.63
C THR A 130 5.79 12.70 -3.50
N LYS A 131 6.20 13.28 -4.64
CA LYS A 131 5.30 13.80 -5.65
C LYS A 131 4.81 12.69 -6.55
N VAL A 132 3.49 12.53 -6.63
CA VAL A 132 2.82 11.53 -7.46
C VAL A 132 1.95 12.19 -8.52
N LYS A 133 1.80 11.50 -9.64
CA LYS A 133 0.96 11.88 -10.78
C LYS A 133 -0.36 11.10 -10.77
N GLY A 134 -1.29 11.47 -11.66
CA GLY A 134 -2.56 10.75 -11.84
C GLY A 134 -3.66 11.09 -10.83
N THR A 135 -3.46 12.09 -9.97
CA THR A 135 -4.41 12.48 -8.91
C THR A 135 -5.43 13.53 -9.35
N GLU A 136 -5.22 14.15 -10.51
CA GLU A 136 -5.98 15.28 -11.02
C GLU A 136 -6.46 15.01 -12.46
N ALA A 137 -7.43 15.79 -12.94
CA ALA A 137 -7.97 15.66 -14.30
C ALA A 137 -6.89 15.76 -15.39
N LYS A 138 -5.84 16.54 -15.13
CA LYS A 138 -4.60 16.50 -15.90
C LYS A 138 -3.64 15.52 -15.23
N PRO A 139 -3.40 14.33 -15.80
CA PRO A 139 -2.67 13.26 -15.13
C PRO A 139 -1.18 13.60 -14.89
N GLU A 140 -0.60 14.51 -15.66
CA GLU A 140 0.79 14.96 -15.49
C GLU A 140 1.01 15.90 -14.30
N THR A 141 -0.07 16.42 -13.70
CA THR A 141 0.04 17.29 -12.54
C THR A 141 0.52 16.48 -11.33
N GLU A 142 1.57 16.98 -10.69
CA GLU A 142 2.15 16.37 -9.50
C GLU A 142 1.55 16.92 -8.21
N LYS A 143 1.32 16.04 -7.23
CA LYS A 143 0.97 16.38 -5.85
C LYS A 143 1.78 15.55 -4.86
N GLU A 144 2.14 16.16 -3.74
CA GLU A 144 2.78 15.42 -2.65
C GLU A 144 1.76 14.48 -1.99
N LEU A 145 2.18 13.27 -1.63
CA LEU A 145 1.30 12.27 -1.01
C LEU A 145 0.57 12.80 0.23
N LYS A 146 1.25 13.61 1.05
CA LYS A 146 0.65 14.25 2.24
C LYS A 146 -0.53 15.18 1.93
N ASP A 147 -0.61 15.72 0.72
CA ASP A 147 -1.66 16.66 0.31
C ASP A 147 -2.88 15.93 -0.29
N ILE A 148 -2.84 14.60 -0.37
CA ILE A 148 -3.91 13.78 -0.95
C ILE A 148 -4.72 13.14 0.18
N THR A 149 -5.85 13.77 0.50
CA THR A 149 -6.72 13.36 1.62
C THR A 149 -7.89 12.46 1.22
N HIS A 150 -8.02 12.12 -0.07
CA HIS A 150 -9.11 11.30 -0.59
C HIS A 150 -8.60 9.97 -1.14
N ASN A 151 -9.09 8.86 -0.61
CA ASN A 151 -8.73 7.51 -1.07
C ASN A 151 -8.92 7.30 -2.57
N ALA A 152 -10.00 7.84 -3.16
CA ALA A 152 -10.21 7.74 -4.60
C ALA A 152 -9.06 8.35 -5.42
N LYS A 153 -8.45 9.45 -4.94
CA LYS A 153 -7.29 10.07 -5.61
C LYS A 153 -6.02 9.25 -5.44
N LEU A 154 -5.82 8.60 -4.29
CA LEU A 154 -4.72 7.66 -4.07
C LEU A 154 -4.83 6.45 -5.01
N VAL A 155 -6.03 5.89 -5.18
CA VAL A 155 -6.30 4.80 -6.13
C VAL A 155 -6.04 5.24 -7.58
N SER A 156 -6.47 6.45 -7.96
CA SER A 156 -6.16 7.00 -9.29
C SER A 156 -4.66 7.16 -9.54
N ALA A 157 -3.91 7.64 -8.55
CA ALA A 157 -2.45 7.73 -8.63
C ALA A 157 -1.81 6.35 -8.81
N LEU A 158 -2.25 5.36 -8.02
CA LEU A 158 -1.77 3.98 -8.12
C LEU A 158 -2.01 3.42 -9.53
N ASN A 159 -3.23 3.57 -10.05
CA ASN A 159 -3.59 3.10 -11.40
C ASN A 159 -2.74 3.78 -12.48
N TYR A 160 -2.44 5.08 -12.36
CA TYR A 160 -1.55 5.77 -13.29
C TYR A 160 -0.17 5.10 -13.37
N TYR A 161 0.43 4.73 -12.24
CA TYR A 161 1.73 4.08 -12.23
C TYR A 161 1.68 2.62 -12.69
N ILE A 162 0.61 1.88 -12.36
CA ILE A 162 0.40 0.51 -12.88
C ILE A 162 0.33 0.54 -14.41
N SER A 163 -0.55 1.36 -14.98
CA SER A 163 -0.70 1.46 -16.44
C SER A 163 0.57 1.96 -17.13
N SER A 164 1.32 2.86 -16.49
CA SER A 164 2.62 3.32 -17.01
C SER A 164 3.65 2.19 -17.01
N ALA A 165 3.70 1.36 -15.96
CA ALA A 165 4.60 0.22 -15.89
C ALA A 165 4.24 -0.84 -16.94
N GLU A 166 2.96 -1.17 -17.10
CA GLU A 166 2.47 -2.08 -18.13
C GLU A 166 2.82 -1.61 -19.54
N SER A 167 2.63 -0.32 -19.82
CA SER A 167 2.97 0.27 -21.12
C SER A 167 4.47 0.18 -21.42
N LYS A 168 5.32 0.48 -20.43
CA LYS A 168 6.79 0.34 -20.58
C LYS A 168 7.22 -1.11 -20.82
N LEU A 169 6.53 -2.07 -20.19
CA LEU A 169 6.80 -3.49 -20.38
C LEU A 169 6.45 -3.91 -21.82
N GLN A 170 5.27 -3.52 -22.31
CA GLN A 170 4.87 -3.77 -23.70
C GLN A 170 5.82 -3.13 -24.73
N GLU A 171 6.28 -1.91 -24.47
CA GLU A 171 7.28 -1.25 -25.31
C GLU A 171 8.61 -2.02 -25.33
N ALA A 172 9.06 -2.52 -24.18
CA ALA A 172 10.28 -3.31 -24.07
C ALA A 172 10.16 -4.64 -24.82
N GLU A 173 9.02 -5.33 -24.69
CA GLU A 173 8.72 -6.56 -25.44
C GLU A 173 8.71 -6.32 -26.95
N THR A 174 8.07 -5.23 -27.38
CA THR A 174 8.01 -4.85 -28.80
C THR A 174 9.41 -4.54 -29.35
N LYS A 175 10.23 -3.81 -28.59
CA LYS A 175 11.63 -3.53 -28.96
C LYS A 175 12.43 -4.83 -29.05
N LEU A 176 12.27 -5.73 -28.08
CA LEU A 176 12.95 -7.02 -28.08
C LEU A 176 12.57 -7.87 -29.30
N ALA A 177 11.28 -7.93 -29.63
CA ALA A 177 10.79 -8.64 -30.80
C ALA A 177 11.33 -8.02 -32.11
N ALA A 178 11.34 -6.69 -32.20
CA ALA A 178 11.90 -5.97 -33.35
C ALA A 178 13.41 -6.23 -33.49
N THR A 179 14.17 -6.24 -32.40
CA THR A 179 15.60 -6.57 -32.40
C THR A 179 15.85 -8.02 -32.82
N LYS A 180 15.06 -8.98 -32.34
CA LYS A 180 15.16 -10.39 -32.78
C LYS A 180 14.85 -10.54 -34.27
N ALA A 181 13.78 -9.92 -34.76
CA ALA A 181 13.42 -9.95 -36.18
C ALA A 181 14.46 -9.23 -37.07
N ALA A 182 15.10 -8.16 -36.57
CA ALA A 182 16.19 -7.49 -37.27
C ALA A 182 17.46 -8.36 -37.30
N ALA A 183 17.76 -9.10 -36.23
CA ALA A 183 18.87 -10.04 -36.17
C ALA A 183 18.68 -11.23 -37.13
N GLU A 184 17.46 -11.74 -37.29
CA GLU A 184 17.12 -12.78 -38.28
C GLU A 184 17.17 -12.29 -39.73
N LYS A 185 17.00 -10.98 -39.95
CA LYS A 185 17.12 -10.35 -41.27
C LYS A 185 18.55 -9.96 -41.64
N VAL A 186 19.53 -10.14 -40.74
CA VAL A 186 20.94 -9.98 -41.11
C VAL A 186 21.24 -11.06 -42.15
N PRO A 187 21.61 -10.68 -43.38
CA PRO A 187 21.90 -11.65 -44.42
C PRO A 187 23.12 -12.47 -43.98
N THR A 188 22.88 -13.72 -43.61
CA THR A 188 23.96 -14.70 -43.39
C THR A 188 24.79 -14.77 -44.66
N ALA A 189 26.12 -14.75 -44.48
CA ALA A 189 27.03 -15.06 -45.58
C ALA A 189 26.60 -16.37 -46.26
N PRO A 190 26.68 -16.47 -47.59
CA PRO A 190 26.31 -17.68 -48.31
C PRO A 190 27.08 -18.88 -47.75
N LYS A 191 26.43 -20.05 -47.68
CA LYS A 191 27.11 -21.26 -47.19
C LYS A 191 28.31 -21.57 -48.10
N PRO A 192 29.38 -22.17 -47.57
CA PRO A 192 30.55 -22.54 -48.37
C PRO A 192 30.24 -23.34 -49.64
N ASP A 193 29.24 -24.21 -49.58
CA ASP A 193 28.81 -25.02 -50.73
C ASP A 193 28.11 -24.20 -51.82
N GLU A 194 27.41 -23.12 -51.45
CA GLU A 194 26.77 -22.21 -52.42
C GLU A 194 27.80 -21.42 -53.23
N CYS A 195 28.93 -21.06 -52.62
CA CYS A 195 30.03 -20.41 -53.35
C CYS A 195 30.80 -21.39 -54.23
N LYS A 196 31.08 -22.61 -53.74
CA LYS A 196 31.81 -23.63 -54.51
C LYS A 196 31.08 -24.07 -55.78
N ALA A 197 29.75 -24.00 -55.80
CA ALA A 197 28.94 -24.36 -56.96
C ALA A 197 28.95 -23.28 -58.07
N LYS A 198 29.33 -22.03 -57.75
CA LYS A 198 29.36 -20.90 -58.69
C LYS A 198 30.59 -21.00 -59.62
N LYS A 199 30.38 -20.79 -60.92
CA LYS A 199 31.42 -20.81 -61.96
C LYS A 199 31.36 -19.55 -62.84
N GLY A 200 32.51 -19.07 -63.30
CA GLY A 200 32.60 -17.86 -64.12
C GLY A 200 32.03 -16.62 -63.41
N ASP A 201 31.28 -15.79 -64.13
CA ASP A 201 30.73 -14.51 -63.63
C ASP A 201 29.66 -14.64 -62.54
N THR A 202 29.31 -15.87 -62.17
CA THR A 202 28.36 -16.14 -61.07
C THR A 202 29.02 -16.09 -59.70
N CYS A 203 30.35 -16.01 -59.60
CA CYS A 203 31.09 -15.83 -58.34
C CYS A 203 30.99 -14.38 -57.83
N LYS A 204 29.81 -14.02 -57.34
CA LYS A 204 29.42 -12.72 -56.77
C LYS A 204 28.37 -12.94 -55.67
N ASP A 205 27.89 -11.87 -55.04
CA ASP A 205 26.89 -11.91 -53.95
C ASP A 205 27.37 -12.73 -52.73
N GLY A 206 28.43 -12.24 -52.07
CA GLY A 206 29.00 -12.87 -50.87
C GLY A 206 30.00 -13.99 -51.12
N CYS A 207 30.37 -14.22 -52.38
CA CYS A 207 31.44 -15.12 -52.79
C CYS A 207 32.51 -14.35 -53.57
N LYS A 208 33.79 -14.73 -53.39
CA LYS A 208 34.94 -14.18 -54.11
C LYS A 208 35.83 -15.31 -54.65
N TRP A 209 36.65 -14.99 -55.65
CA TRP A 209 37.72 -15.88 -56.07
C TRP A 209 38.84 -15.93 -55.02
N ASP A 210 39.37 -17.11 -54.73
CA ASP A 210 40.51 -17.26 -53.81
C ASP A 210 41.85 -16.82 -54.42
N SER A 211 41.90 -16.66 -55.75
CA SER A 211 43.10 -16.36 -56.52
C SER A 211 42.77 -15.89 -57.96
N ASP A 212 43.75 -15.28 -58.64
CA ASP A 212 43.65 -14.76 -60.03
C ASP A 212 44.09 -15.77 -61.11
N GLY A 213 44.42 -17.01 -60.75
CA GLY A 213 44.95 -18.03 -61.67
C GLY A 213 43.90 -18.91 -62.38
N GLU A 214 44.32 -19.74 -63.33
CA GLU A 214 43.46 -20.68 -64.07
C GLU A 214 42.74 -21.71 -63.17
N ASN A 215 43.26 -21.97 -61.95
CA ASN A 215 42.69 -22.91 -60.97
C ASN A 215 41.89 -22.23 -59.85
N LYS A 216 41.47 -20.99 -60.04
CA LYS A 216 40.73 -20.22 -59.04
C LYS A 216 39.45 -20.94 -58.58
N LYS A 217 39.18 -20.88 -57.27
CA LYS A 217 37.95 -21.40 -56.66
C LYS A 217 37.09 -20.26 -56.12
N CYS A 218 35.79 -20.37 -56.31
CA CYS A 218 34.85 -19.44 -55.71
C CYS A 218 34.60 -19.86 -54.26
N VAL A 219 34.97 -18.98 -53.31
CA VAL A 219 34.87 -19.20 -51.87
C VAL A 219 34.02 -18.11 -51.23
N VAL A 220 33.54 -18.33 -50.01
CA VAL A 220 32.83 -17.30 -49.24
C VAL A 220 33.75 -16.11 -49.04
N ASP A 221 33.27 -14.91 -49.29
CA ASP A 221 34.01 -13.70 -48.97
C ASP A 221 33.87 -13.38 -47.47
N PRO A 222 34.94 -13.50 -46.67
CA PRO A 222 34.89 -13.24 -45.23
C PRO A 222 34.61 -11.77 -44.90
N ASN A 223 34.77 -10.85 -45.86
CA ASN A 223 34.51 -9.42 -45.67
C ASN A 223 33.19 -8.97 -46.31
N TYR A 224 32.32 -9.90 -46.73
CA TYR A 224 31.06 -9.54 -47.34
C TYR A 224 30.11 -8.89 -46.33
N THR A 225 29.88 -7.60 -46.52
CA THR A 225 28.77 -6.88 -45.91
C THR A 225 27.76 -6.56 -47.00
N LYS A 226 26.59 -7.21 -46.96
CA LYS A 226 25.47 -6.86 -47.85
C LYS A 226 25.01 -5.43 -47.48
N LYS A 227 25.18 -4.48 -48.40
CA LYS A 227 24.60 -3.13 -48.29
C LYS A 227 23.10 -3.16 -48.51
#